data_AF-A0A7E4VGZ3-F1
#
_entry.id   AF-A0A7E4VGZ3-F1
#
_cell.length_a   1.000
_cell.length_b   1.000
_cell.length_c   1.000
_cell.angle_alpha   90.00
_cell.angle_beta   90.00
_cell.angle_gamma   90.00
#
_symmetry.space_group_name_H-M   'P 1'
#
loop_
_entity.id
_entity.type
_entity.pdbx_description
1 polymer ?
#
loop_
_entity_poly.entity_id
_entity_poly.type
_entity_poly.pdbx_seq_one_letter_code
_entity_poly.pdbx_strand_id
1 'polypeptide(L)'
;MTDSDDDFQLSAEAKKALDEFLAEQKQVEGADVITENWQLSQFWYTDETSQKLAQECVVAAIACKSDDTYLPQIACVSCPSVMEKLVELPVSHNCEIYI
;
A
#
# COMPACT_ATOMS: atom_id res chain seq x y z
N MET A 1 22.76 -50.60 -2.89
CA MET A 1 21.42 -50.01 -2.76
C MET A 1 21.49 -48.66 -3.46
N THR A 2 21.01 -48.57 -4.69
CA THR A 2 20.88 -47.31 -5.42
C THR A 2 19.61 -46.65 -4.92
N ASP A 3 19.73 -45.67 -4.02
CA ASP A 3 18.69 -44.67 -3.80
C ASP A 3 18.58 -43.91 -5.12
N SER A 4 17.62 -44.31 -5.96
CA SER A 4 17.17 -43.43 -7.02
C SER A 4 16.53 -42.25 -6.32
N ASP A 5 17.19 -41.10 -6.39
CA ASP A 5 16.56 -39.79 -6.18
C ASP A 5 15.34 -39.73 -7.10
N ASP A 6 14.19 -40.13 -6.57
CA ASP A 6 12.90 -39.92 -7.19
C ASP A 6 12.69 -38.41 -7.10
N ASP A 7 13.20 -37.68 -8.10
CA ASP A 7 13.01 -36.25 -8.24
C ASP A 7 11.50 -36.00 -8.19
N PHE A 8 10.99 -35.55 -7.04
CA PHE A 8 9.60 -35.16 -6.88
C PHE A 8 9.33 -33.93 -7.74
N GLN A 9 9.10 -34.16 -9.03
CA GLN A 9 8.79 -33.11 -9.99
C GLN A 9 7.29 -32.88 -10.02
N LEU A 10 6.89 -31.61 -10.02
CA LEU A 10 5.53 -31.21 -10.33
C LEU A 10 5.09 -31.78 -11.68
N SER A 11 3.81 -32.11 -11.81
CA SER A 11 3.25 -32.52 -13.10
C SER A 11 3.43 -31.41 -14.13
N ALA A 12 3.45 -31.76 -15.42
CA ALA A 12 3.62 -30.78 -16.49
C ALA A 12 2.54 -29.67 -16.42
N GLU A 13 1.32 -30.05 -16.03
CA GLU A 13 0.21 -29.14 -15.82
C GLU A 13 0.45 -28.22 -14.61
N ALA A 14 0.92 -28.76 -13.49
CA ALA A 14 1.20 -27.97 -12.29
C ALA A 14 2.37 -27.00 -12.49
N LYS A 15 3.43 -27.40 -13.21
CA LYS A 15 4.54 -26.50 -13.59
C LYS A 15 4.05 -25.37 -14.48
N LYS A 16 3.24 -25.69 -15.48
CA LYS A 16 2.67 -24.68 -16.39
C LYS A 16 1.79 -23.68 -15.65
N ALA A 17 0.92 -24.15 -14.75
CA ALA A 17 0.09 -23.27 -13.92
C ALA A 17 0.94 -22.37 -13.00
N LEU A 18 2.04 -22.89 -12.46
CA LEU A 18 2.98 -22.11 -11.66
C LEU A 18 3.71 -21.05 -12.50
N ASP A 19 4.17 -21.39 -13.70
CA ASP A 19 4.85 -20.45 -14.61
C ASP A 19 3.91 -19.31 -15.02
N GLU A 20 2.64 -19.61 -15.34
CA GLU A 20 1.60 -18.62 -15.63
C GLU A 20 1.38 -17.67 -14.44
N PHE A 21 1.23 -18.21 -13.23
CA PHE A 21 1.08 -17.42 -12.00
C PHE A 21 2.29 -16.52 -11.69
N LEU A 22 3.51 -17.03 -11.89
CA LEU A 22 4.74 -16.25 -11.68
C LEU A 22 4.91 -15.13 -12.73
N ALA A 23 4.47 -15.38 -13.97
CA ALA A 23 4.47 -14.37 -15.02
C ALA A 23 3.49 -13.22 -14.72
N GLU A 24 2.32 -13.53 -14.16
CA GLU A 24 1.35 -12.52 -13.70
C GLU A 24 1.92 -11.68 -12.54
N GLN A 25 2.52 -12.30 -11.52
CA GLN A 25 3.12 -11.56 -10.40
C GLN A 25 4.22 -10.59 -10.84
N LYS A 26 5.09 -10.98 -11.77
CA LYS A 26 6.15 -10.10 -12.30
C LYS A 26 5.61 -8.85 -13.00
N GLN A 27 4.39 -8.89 -13.55
CA GLN A 27 3.76 -7.70 -14.14
C GLN A 27 3.28 -6.72 -13.06
N VAL A 28 2.91 -7.22 -11.88
CA VAL A 28 2.41 -6.41 -10.76
C VAL A 28 3.56 -5.77 -9.97
N GLU A 29 4.66 -6.49 -9.74
CA GLU A 29 5.84 -5.98 -9.01
C GLU A 29 6.56 -4.81 -9.70
N GLY A 30 6.34 -4.59 -11.01
CA GLY A 30 6.95 -3.51 -11.78
C GLY A 30 6.20 -2.17 -11.69
N ALA A 31 5.01 -2.15 -11.13
CA ALA A 31 4.27 -0.93 -10.87
C ALA A 31 4.63 -0.45 -9.45
N ASP A 32 4.88 0.84 -9.26
CA ASP A 32 5.12 1.46 -7.94
C ASP A 32 3.82 1.53 -7.09
N VAL A 33 2.99 0.49 -7.23
CA VAL A 33 1.72 0.30 -6.56
C VAL A 33 2.06 -0.50 -5.32
N ILE A 34 2.08 0.17 -4.18
CA ILE A 34 2.00 -0.52 -2.89
C ILE A 34 0.71 -1.34 -2.98
N THR A 35 0.77 -2.67 -2.99
CA THR A 35 -0.41 -3.57 -3.03
C THR A 35 -0.66 -4.20 -1.66
N GLU A 36 -1.92 -4.47 -1.33
CA GLU A 36 -2.29 -5.09 -0.06
C GLU A 36 -1.67 -6.49 0.05
N ASN A 37 -0.77 -6.66 1.03
CA ASN A 37 -0.16 -7.95 1.34
C ASN A 37 -0.69 -8.50 2.67
N TRP A 38 -1.59 -9.47 2.56
CA TRP A 38 -2.21 -10.16 3.70
C TRP A 38 -1.20 -10.90 4.59
N GLN A 39 -0.07 -11.37 4.05
CA GLN A 39 0.99 -12.00 4.84
C GLN A 39 1.75 -10.99 5.71
N LEU A 40 1.78 -9.73 5.29
CA LEU A 40 2.36 -8.61 6.05
C LEU A 40 1.33 -7.92 6.95
N SER A 41 0.11 -8.45 7.03
CA SER A 41 -1.00 -7.82 7.75
C SER A 41 -1.26 -6.37 7.31
N GLN A 42 -1.06 -6.09 6.03
CA GLN A 42 -1.49 -4.84 5.44
C GLN A 42 -2.98 -4.94 5.20
N PHE A 43 -3.75 -4.10 5.89
CA PHE A 43 -5.18 -3.97 5.68
C PHE A 43 -5.45 -2.55 5.22
N TRP A 44 -6.02 -2.40 4.04
CA TRP A 44 -6.37 -1.09 3.52
C TRP A 44 -7.80 -0.71 3.83
N TYR A 45 -8.02 0.58 4.00
CA TYR A 45 -9.38 1.09 4.10
C TYR A 45 -10.04 1.11 2.73
N THR A 46 -11.37 1.01 2.72
CA THR A 46 -12.14 1.29 1.49
C THR A 46 -11.84 2.70 0.99
N ASP A 47 -12.05 2.94 -0.30
CA ASP A 47 -11.84 4.25 -0.92
C ASP A 47 -12.61 5.35 -0.17
N GLU A 48 -13.89 5.11 0.15
CA GLU A 48 -14.73 6.02 0.93
C GLU A 48 -14.14 6.33 2.33
N THR A 49 -13.64 5.30 3.02
CA THR A 49 -13.08 5.46 4.36
C THR A 49 -11.75 6.20 4.31
N SER A 50 -10.87 5.84 3.37
CA SER A 50 -9.59 6.51 3.14
C SER A 50 -9.79 8.00 2.85
N GLN A 51 -10.76 8.32 1.99
CA GLN A 51 -11.07 9.69 1.61
C GLN A 51 -11.59 10.51 2.79
N LYS A 52 -12.53 9.95 3.57
CA LYS A 52 -13.04 10.61 4.79
C LYS A 52 -11.93 10.85 5.81
N LEU A 53 -11.10 9.84 6.09
CA LEU A 53 -9.99 9.99 7.03
C LEU A 53 -9.01 11.07 6.59
N ALA A 54 -8.64 11.10 5.31
CA ALA A 54 -7.73 12.12 4.78
C ALA A 54 -8.30 13.54 4.94
N GLN A 55 -9.58 13.74 4.66
CA GLN A 55 -10.25 15.03 4.84
C GLN A 55 -10.27 15.47 6.31
N GLU A 56 -10.66 14.57 7.22
CA GLU A 56 -10.70 14.86 8.66
C GLU A 56 -9.31 15.15 9.23
N CYS A 57 -8.26 14.45 8.77
CA CYS A 57 -6.88 14.74 9.14
C CYS A 57 -6.47 16.17 8.77
N VAL A 58 -6.79 16.62 7.54
CA VAL A 58 -6.50 18.00 7.09
C VAL A 58 -7.29 19.02 7.91
N VAL A 59 -8.59 18.79 8.13
CA VAL A 59 -9.44 19.67 8.92
C VAL A 59 -8.90 19.81 10.35
N ALA A 60 -8.56 18.69 10.99
CA ALA A 60 -7.99 18.69 12.34
C ALA A 60 -6.65 19.42 12.40
N ALA A 61 -5.76 19.17 11.43
CA ALA A 61 -4.44 19.78 11.37
C ALA A 61 -4.54 21.30 11.22
N ILE A 62 -5.42 21.79 10.34
CA ILE A 62 -5.69 23.23 10.15
C ILE A 62 -6.32 23.83 11.40
N ALA A 63 -7.27 23.15 12.04
CA ALA A 63 -7.92 23.64 13.26
C ALA A 63 -6.95 23.78 14.45
N CYS A 64 -5.90 22.96 14.50
CA CYS A 64 -4.85 23.03 15.51
C CYS A 64 -3.78 24.10 15.25
N LYS A 65 -3.86 24.82 14.12
CA LYS A 65 -2.90 25.87 13.77
C LYS A 65 -3.05 27.05 14.74
N SER A 66 -2.03 27.29 15.56
CA SER A 66 -1.99 28.37 16.55
C SER A 66 -1.37 29.67 16.03
N ASP A 67 -0.54 29.58 14.98
CA ASP A 67 0.23 30.69 14.42
C ASP A 67 0.35 30.51 12.91
N ASP A 68 0.31 31.61 12.15
CA ASP A 68 0.47 31.59 10.68
C ASP A 68 1.91 31.34 10.22
N THR A 69 2.87 31.32 11.14
CA THR A 69 4.29 31.12 10.87
C THR A 69 4.62 29.70 10.37
N TYR A 70 3.83 28.68 10.73
CA TYR A 70 4.12 27.28 10.38
C TYR A 70 2.95 26.61 9.69
N LEU A 71 3.25 25.68 8.79
CA LEU A 71 2.25 24.80 8.21
C LEU A 71 1.92 23.66 9.19
N PRO A 72 0.65 23.26 9.32
CA PRO A 72 0.26 22.10 10.10
C PRO A 72 0.88 20.82 9.55
N GLN A 73 1.31 19.91 10.43
CA GLN A 73 2.04 18.70 10.06
C GLN A 73 1.20 17.45 10.29
N ILE A 74 1.25 16.50 9.37
CA ILE A 74 0.57 15.21 9.43
C ILE A 74 1.62 14.11 9.24
N ALA A 75 1.73 13.20 10.22
CA ALA A 75 2.60 12.03 10.11
C ALA A 75 1.77 10.76 9.83
N CYS A 76 2.11 10.05 8.77
CA CYS A 76 1.41 8.87 8.27
C CYS A 76 2.15 7.59 8.68
N VAL A 77 1.71 6.95 9.77
CA VAL A 77 2.29 5.68 10.24
C VAL A 77 1.39 4.51 9.86
N SER A 78 1.91 3.59 9.04
CA SER A 78 1.21 2.36 8.63
C SER A 78 -0.17 2.58 7.99
N CYS A 79 -0.39 3.72 7.33
CA CYS A 79 -1.67 4.08 6.71
C CYS A 79 -1.53 4.40 5.20
N PRO A 80 -1.02 3.46 4.38
CA PRO A 80 -0.72 3.71 2.97
C PRO A 80 -1.94 4.20 2.17
N SER A 81 -3.13 3.60 2.37
CA SER A 81 -4.35 3.98 1.63
C SER A 81 -4.85 5.40 1.98
N VAL A 82 -4.59 5.88 3.20
CA VAL A 82 -4.93 7.26 3.60
C VAL A 82 -3.89 8.24 3.06
N MET A 83 -2.61 7.86 3.07
CA MET A 83 -1.52 8.66 2.52
C MET A 83 -1.75 8.97 1.04
N GLU A 84 -2.14 7.96 0.25
CA GLU A 84 -2.50 8.14 -1.16
C GLU A 84 -3.55 9.24 -1.33
N LYS A 85 -4.65 9.19 -0.56
CA LYS A 85 -5.70 10.21 -0.60
C LYS A 85 -5.25 11.56 -0.09
N LEU A 86 -4.40 11.61 0.94
CA LEU A 86 -3.85 12.87 1.44
C LEU A 86 -3.02 13.59 0.38
N VAL A 87 -2.20 12.87 -0.39
CA VAL A 87 -1.38 13.45 -1.46
C VAL A 87 -2.25 13.93 -2.64
N GLU A 88 -3.34 13.23 -2.95
CA GLU A 88 -4.28 13.62 -4.01
C GLU A 88 -5.15 14.86 -3.67
N LEU A 89 -5.38 15.14 -2.38
CA LEU A 89 -6.26 16.22 -1.95
C LEU A 89 -5.67 17.59 -2.29
N PRO A 90 -6.40 18.51 -2.97
CA PRO A 90 -5.88 19.84 -3.29
C PRO A 90 -5.50 20.67 -2.06
N VAL A 91 -6.19 20.45 -0.94
CA VAL A 91 -5.99 21.15 0.33
C VAL A 91 -4.77 20.69 1.10
N SER A 92 -4.15 19.56 0.73
CA SER A 92 -2.96 19.05 1.41
C SER A 92 -1.73 19.92 1.20
N HIS A 93 -1.70 20.78 0.17
CA HIS A 93 -0.66 21.80 -0.02
C HIS A 93 -0.56 22.80 1.14
N ASN A 94 -1.58 22.87 1.99
CA ASN A 94 -1.59 23.68 3.21
C ASN A 94 -1.11 22.92 4.45
N CYS A 95 -0.64 21.68 4.30
CA CYS A 95 -0.09 20.85 5.35
C CYS A 95 1.25 20.25 4.89
N GLU A 96 2.15 19.97 5.82
CA GLU A 96 3.33 19.16 5.54
C GLU A 96 3.04 17.70 5.91
N ILE A 97 3.22 16.78 4.96
CA ILE A 97 2.95 15.35 5.15
C ILE A 97 4.27 14.59 5.22
N TYR A 98 4.40 13.75 6.26
CA TYR A 98 5.58 12.94 6.52
C TYR A 98 5.21 11.47 6.76
N ILE A 99 6.18 10.56 6.59
CA ILE A 99 6.08 9.13 6.86
C ILE A 99 6.91 8.80 8.10
#